data_AF-A0A383E874-F1
#
_entry.id   AF-A0A383E874-F1
#
_cell.length_a   1.000
_cell.length_b   1.000
_cell.length_c   1.000
_cell.angle_alpha   90.00
_cell.angle_beta   90.00
_cell.angle_gamma   90.00
#
_symmetry.space_group_name_H-M   'P 1'
#
loop_
_entity.id
_entity.type
_entity.pdbx_description
1 polymer ?
#
loop_
_entity_poly.entity_id
_entity_poly.type
_entity_poly.pdbx_seq_one_letter_code
_entity_poly.pdbx_strand_id
1 'polypeptide(L)'
;MDLTKDPIPGLIRKIAVPVTVGVFFDTMYGVVDTFFAGFISTEALAALSISSPVFLVILSLSFGISQGSTVLISNALGEKEHEKAHEICVQSISFGCLFAAGLTVIGLLIAPTLLRVLGATGEYYVI
;
A
#
# COMPACT_ATOMS: atom_id res chain seq x y z
N MET A 1 -16.93 -22.17 -2.00
CA MET A 1 -16.24 -22.04 -0.71
C MET A 1 -17.25 -21.38 0.19
N ASP A 2 -17.93 -22.17 0.99
CA ASP A 2 -19.00 -21.67 1.85
C ASP A 2 -18.38 -21.43 3.22
N LEU A 3 -18.05 -20.16 3.49
CA LEU A 3 -17.38 -19.72 4.71
C LEU A 3 -18.18 -20.09 5.97
N THR A 4 -19.46 -20.45 5.82
CA THR A 4 -20.38 -20.85 6.89
C THR A 4 -20.59 -22.36 7.04
N LYS A 5 -20.15 -23.19 6.09
CA LYS A 5 -20.41 -24.65 6.11
C LYS A 5 -19.16 -25.52 6.06
N ASP A 6 -18.06 -25.02 5.52
CA ASP A 6 -16.82 -25.79 5.38
C ASP A 6 -16.06 -25.89 6.73
N PRO A 7 -15.33 -26.99 7.01
CA PRO A 7 -14.60 -27.15 8.26
C PRO A 7 -13.48 -26.11 8.42
N ILE A 8 -13.46 -25.44 9.58
CA ILE A 8 -12.58 -24.31 9.90
C ILE A 8 -11.10 -24.55 9.54
N PRO A 9 -10.46 -25.70 9.88
CA PRO A 9 -9.04 -25.91 9.58
C PRO A 9 -8.73 -25.95 8.08
N GLY A 10 -9.64 -26.53 7.29
CA GLY A 10 -9.50 -26.60 5.83
C GLY A 10 -9.69 -25.23 5.17
N LEU A 11 -10.63 -24.44 5.69
CA LEU A 11 -10.91 -23.08 5.22
C LEU A 11 -9.74 -22.14 5.51
N ILE A 12 -9.21 -22.15 6.73
CA ILE A 12 -8.04 -21.34 7.12
C ILE A 12 -6.86 -21.68 6.21
N ARG A 13 -6.53 -22.95 6.01
CA ARG A 13 -5.42 -23.33 5.13
C ARG A 13 -5.61 -22.83 3.70
N LYS A 14 -6.85 -22.85 3.19
CA LYS A 14 -7.16 -22.45 1.81
C LYS A 14 -7.08 -20.94 1.57
N ILE A 15 -7.26 -20.12 2.62
CA ILE A 15 -7.10 -18.65 2.56
C ILE A 15 -5.67 -18.24 2.96
N ALA A 16 -5.18 -18.76 4.09
CA ALA A 16 -3.91 -18.34 4.67
C ALA A 16 -2.72 -18.71 3.77
N VAL A 17 -2.70 -19.89 3.16
CA VAL A 17 -1.59 -20.31 2.28
C VAL A 17 -1.40 -19.33 1.11
N PRO A 18 -2.40 -19.03 0.28
CA PRO A 18 -2.22 -18.09 -0.83
C PRO A 18 -1.91 -16.66 -0.35
N VAL A 19 -2.52 -16.20 0.74
CA VAL A 19 -2.24 -14.87 1.30
C VAL A 19 -0.78 -14.76 1.76
N THR A 20 -0.29 -15.73 2.53
CA THR A 20 1.10 -15.73 3.01
C THR A 20 2.10 -15.81 1.86
N VAL A 21 1.81 -16.59 0.82
CA VAL A 21 2.64 -16.63 -0.39
C VAL A 21 2.69 -15.26 -1.06
N GLY A 22 1.56 -14.56 -1.17
CA GLY A 22 1.50 -13.20 -1.70
C GLY A 22 2.37 -12.23 -0.90
N VAL A 23 2.22 -12.20 0.42
CA VAL A 23 3.02 -11.33 1.31
C VAL A 23 4.51 -11.67 1.28
N PHE A 24 4.85 -12.96 1.12
CA PHE A 24 6.23 -13.40 0.95
C PHE A 24 6.86 -12.82 -0.32
N PHE A 25 6.17 -12.89 -1.46
CA PHE A 25 6.66 -12.32 -2.70
C PHE A 25 6.72 -10.79 -2.68
N ASP A 26 5.76 -10.12 -2.03
CA ASP A 26 5.78 -8.67 -1.82
C ASP A 26 7.02 -8.24 -1.02
N THR A 27 7.34 -8.97 0.05
CA THR A 27 8.55 -8.72 0.85
C THR A 27 9.82 -9.00 0.03
N MET A 28 9.87 -10.11 -0.71
CA MET A 28 11.00 -10.44 -1.58
C MET A 28 11.21 -9.39 -2.68
N TYR A 29 10.13 -8.82 -3.23
CA TYR A 29 10.22 -7.73 -4.20
C TYR A 29 10.96 -6.53 -3.61
N GLY A 30 10.60 -6.10 -2.39
CA GLY A 30 11.30 -5.00 -1.72
C GLY A 30 12.79 -5.26 -1.46
N VAL A 31 13.16 -6.52 -1.15
CA VAL A 31 14.56 -6.94 -1.00
C VAL A 31 15.31 -6.87 -2.33
N VAL A 32 14.71 -7.40 -3.39
CA VAL A 32 15.31 -7.41 -4.73
C VAL A 32 15.49 -5.98 -5.25
N ASP A 33 14.48 -5.12 -5.09
CA ASP A 33 14.53 -3.70 -5.48
C ASP A 33 15.71 -2.97 -4.79
N THR A 34 15.82 -3.12 -3.48
CA THR A 34 16.91 -2.53 -2.69
C THR A 34 18.28 -3.09 -3.09
N PHE A 35 18.35 -4.40 -3.34
CA PHE A 35 19.59 -5.07 -3.76
C PHE A 35 20.07 -4.55 -5.12
N PHE A 36 19.19 -4.46 -6.11
CA PHE A 36 19.53 -3.93 -7.44
C PHE A 36 19.88 -2.43 -7.39
N ALA A 37 19.18 -1.63 -6.59
CA ALA A 37 19.53 -0.22 -6.40
C ALA A 37 20.95 -0.05 -5.85
N GLY A 38 21.36 -0.89 -4.90
CA GLY A 38 22.73 -0.91 -4.37
C GLY A 38 23.79 -1.35 -5.39
N PHE A 39 23.42 -2.16 -6.40
CA PHE A 39 24.30 -2.53 -7.50
C PHE A 39 24.50 -1.39 -8.53
N ILE A 40 23.52 -0.50 -8.67
CA ILE A 40 23.58 0.62 -9.63
C ILE A 40 24.51 1.71 -9.12
N SER A 41 24.27 2.23 -7.92
CA SER A 41 25.21 3.13 -7.24
C SER A 41 24.92 3.30 -5.76
N THR A 42 25.93 3.69 -5.00
CA THR A 42 25.78 4.10 -3.60
C THR A 42 24.90 5.33 -3.45
N GLU A 43 24.86 6.21 -4.46
CA GLU A 43 23.95 7.37 -4.46
C GLU A 43 22.48 6.96 -4.55
N ALA A 44 22.16 6.00 -5.42
CA ALA A 44 20.79 5.51 -5.58
C ALA A 44 20.26 4.86 -4.29
N LEU A 45 21.08 4.05 -3.62
CA LEU A 45 20.72 3.42 -2.34
C LEU A 45 20.56 4.44 -1.20
N ALA A 46 21.41 5.47 -1.16
CA ALA A 46 21.29 6.56 -0.21
C ALA A 46 20.00 7.37 -0.42
N ALA A 47 19.67 7.68 -1.68
CA ALA A 47 18.43 8.39 -2.04
C ALA A 47 17.17 7.61 -1.64
N LEU A 48 17.15 6.29 -1.83
CA LEU A 48 16.07 5.42 -1.36
C LEU A 48 15.92 5.49 0.16
N SER A 49 17.04 5.37 0.89
CA SER A 49 17.03 5.40 2.37
C SER A 49 16.53 6.72 2.93
N ILE A 50 16.91 7.84 2.32
CA ILE A 50 16.44 9.18 2.70
C ILE A 50 14.95 9.36 2.41
N SER A 51 14.44 8.75 1.34
CA SER A 51 13.04 8.85 0.92
C SER A 51 12.10 7.87 1.64
N SER A 52 12.63 6.80 2.25
CA SER A 52 11.86 5.76 2.94
C SER A 52 10.82 6.25 3.96
N PRO A 53 11.11 7.24 4.85
CA PRO A 53 10.12 7.74 5.81
C PRO A 53 8.89 8.35 5.12
N VAL A 54 9.10 9.01 3.99
CA VAL A 54 8.04 9.63 3.18
C VAL A 54 7.15 8.55 2.57
N PHE A 55 7.80 7.53 2.00
CA PHE A 55 7.12 6.39 1.42
C PHE A 55 6.27 5.65 2.46
N LEU A 56 6.78 5.47 3.68
CA LEU A 56 6.03 4.86 4.79
C LEU A 56 4.78 5.67 5.18
N VAL A 57 4.87 7.00 5.22
CA VAL A 57 3.69 7.86 5.48
C VAL A 57 2.63 7.65 4.40
N ILE A 58 3.02 7.69 3.13
CA ILE A 58 2.12 7.47 1.99
C ILE A 58 1.48 6.07 2.05
N LEU A 59 2.28 5.04 2.34
CA LEU A 59 1.81 3.66 2.53
C LEU A 59 0.81 3.56 3.67
N SER A 60 1.09 4.16 4.83
CA SER A 60 0.23 4.10 6.00
C SER A 60 -1.15 4.71 5.74
N LEU A 61 -1.20 5.83 5.02
CA LEU A 61 -2.46 6.48 4.62
C LEU A 61 -3.25 5.59 3.66
N SER A 62 -2.56 4.99 2.69
CA SER A 62 -3.16 4.08 1.71
C SER A 62 -3.73 2.83 2.37
N PHE A 63 -2.98 2.23 3.30
CA PHE A 63 -3.46 1.10 4.11
C PHE A 63 -4.63 1.47 5.01
N GLY A 64 -4.66 2.67 5.58
CA GLY A 64 -5.79 3.15 6.37
C GLY A 64 -7.11 3.14 5.59
N ILE A 65 -7.09 3.67 4.36
CA ILE A 65 -8.27 3.70 3.49
C ILE A 65 -8.66 2.29 3.02
N SER A 66 -7.67 1.49 2.62
CA SER A 66 -7.90 0.11 2.16
C SER A 66 -8.51 -0.76 3.25
N GLN A 67 -7.96 -0.72 4.48
CA GLN A 67 -8.52 -1.47 5.60
C GLN A 67 -9.86 -0.94 6.08
N GLY A 68 -10.04 0.39 6.15
CA GLY A 68 -11.32 0.98 6.50
C GLY A 68 -12.44 0.55 5.53
N SER A 69 -12.15 0.58 4.23
CA SER A 69 -13.08 0.12 3.19
C SER A 69 -13.38 -1.37 3.32
N THR A 70 -12.35 -2.20 3.51
CA THR A 70 -12.50 -3.65 3.67
C THR A 70 -13.39 -4.00 4.87
N VAL A 71 -13.26 -3.30 6.00
CA VAL A 71 -14.09 -3.50 7.18
C VAL A 71 -15.55 -3.15 6.91
N LEU A 72 -15.82 -2.00 6.28
CA LEU A 72 -17.18 -1.59 5.94
C LEU A 72 -17.87 -2.58 4.99
N ILE A 73 -17.15 -3.01 3.94
CA ILE A 73 -17.63 -4.01 2.98
C ILE A 73 -17.88 -5.35 3.67
N SER A 74 -16.94 -5.80 4.51
CA SER A 74 -17.05 -7.07 5.24
C SER A 74 -18.26 -7.08 6.19
N ASN A 75 -18.52 -5.97 6.88
CA ASN A 75 -19.69 -5.84 7.75
C ASN A 75 -21.00 -5.90 6.96
N ALA A 76 -21.13 -5.14 5.86
CA ALA A 76 -22.33 -5.16 5.02
C ALA A 76 -22.59 -6.55 4.40
N LEU A 77 -21.52 -7.25 3.97
CA LEU A 77 -21.62 -8.64 3.52
C LEU A 77 -22.05 -9.59 4.64
N GLY A 78 -21.56 -9.38 5.87
CA GLY A 78 -21.96 -10.14 7.05
C GLY A 78 -23.44 -9.96 7.43
N GLU A 79 -23.99 -8.76 7.21
CA GLU A 79 -25.41 -8.43 7.40
C GLU A 79 -26.31 -8.92 6.25
N LYS A 80 -25.74 -9.56 5.22
CA LYS A 80 -26.42 -9.96 3.97
C LYS A 80 -26.97 -8.79 3.15
N GLU A 81 -26.51 -7.57 3.41
CA GLU A 81 -26.87 -6.37 2.64
C GLU A 81 -25.98 -6.25 1.39
N HIS A 82 -26.16 -7.17 0.43
CA HIS A 82 -25.29 -7.26 -0.75
C HIS A 82 -25.30 -6.01 -1.64
N GLU A 83 -26.44 -5.32 -1.76
CA GLU A 83 -26.56 -4.10 -2.56
C GLU A 83 -25.75 -2.96 -1.94
N LYS A 84 -25.87 -2.76 -0.62
CA LYS A 84 -25.08 -1.79 0.13
C LYS A 84 -23.59 -2.10 0.11
N ALA A 85 -23.21 -3.38 0.21
CA ALA A 85 -21.81 -3.79 0.08
C ALA A 85 -21.23 -3.41 -1.30
N HIS A 86 -22.04 -3.52 -2.37
CA HIS A 86 -21.65 -3.11 -3.70
C HIS A 86 -21.51 -1.58 -3.81
N GLU A 87 -22.46 -0.81 -3.27
CA GLU A 87 -22.38 0.66 -3.23
C GLU A 87 -21.14 1.14 -2.47
N ILE A 88 -20.87 0.59 -1.29
CA ILE A 88 -19.68 0.91 -0.49
C ILE A 88 -18.42 0.60 -1.28
N CYS A 89 -18.36 -0.54 -1.98
CA CYS A 89 -17.21 -0.90 -2.80
C CYS A 89 -16.92 0.14 -3.89
N VAL A 90 -17.94 0.54 -4.66
CA VAL A 90 -17.81 1.54 -5.73
C VAL A 90 -17.42 2.91 -5.16
N GLN A 91 -18.02 3.30 -4.03
CA GLN A 91 -17.71 4.55 -3.35
C GLN A 91 -16.27 4.56 -2.82
N SER A 92 -15.81 3.46 -2.20
CA SER A 92 -14.45 3.29 -1.70
C SER A 92 -13.41 3.38 -2.81
N ILE A 93 -13.66 2.76 -3.97
CA ILE A 93 -12.76 2.86 -5.13
C ILE A 93 -12.69 4.30 -5.63
N SER A 94 -13.85 4.94 -5.82
CA SER A 94 -13.92 6.33 -6.31
C SER A 94 -13.22 7.30 -5.34
N PHE A 95 -13.46 7.12 -4.04
CA PHE A 95 -12.79 7.88 -2.98
C PHE A 95 -11.28 7.60 -2.95
N GLY A 96 -10.86 6.35 -3.10
CA GLY A 96 -9.46 5.96 -3.17
C GLY A 96 -8.74 6.62 -4.36
N CYS A 97 -9.36 6.66 -5.54
CA CYS A 97 -8.81 7.36 -6.70
C CYS A 97 -8.68 8.87 -6.47
N LEU A 98 -9.71 9.51 -5.90
CA LEU A 98 -9.66 10.94 -5.56
C LEU A 98 -8.60 11.25 -4.51
N PHE A 99 -8.50 10.40 -3.48
CA PHE A 99 -7.49 10.51 -2.45
C PHE A 99 -6.08 10.36 -3.02
N ALA A 100 -5.85 9.35 -3.86
CA ALA A 100 -4.58 9.13 -4.52
C ALA A 100 -4.20 10.33 -5.40
N ALA A 101 -5.11 10.85 -6.21
CA ALA A 101 -4.87 12.04 -7.03
C ALA A 101 -4.51 13.27 -6.17
N GLY A 102 -5.24 13.50 -5.07
CA GLY A 102 -4.93 14.57 -4.13
C GLY A 102 -3.56 14.40 -3.47
N LEU A 103 -3.23 13.17 -3.05
CA LEU A 103 -1.95 12.83 -2.46
C LEU A 103 -0.79 13.04 -3.45
N THR A 104 -0.98 12.69 -4.72
CA THR A 104 0.01 12.95 -5.78
C THR A 104 0.24 14.44 -5.98
N VAL A 105 -0.82 15.25 -6.05
CA VAL A 105 -0.68 16.71 -6.21
C VAL A 105 0.05 17.32 -5.01
N ILE A 106 -0.35 16.96 -3.80
CA ILE A 106 0.31 17.42 -2.56
C ILE A 106 1.77 16.96 -2.53
N GLY A 107 2.02 15.70 -2.88
CA GLY A 107 3.35 15.11 -2.94
C GLY A 107 4.27 15.86 -3.90
N LEU A 108 3.81 16.17 -5.11
CA LEU A 108 4.59 16.94 -6.09
C LEU A 108 4.88 18.37 -5.64
N LEU A 109 3.93 19.03 -4.96
CA LEU A 109 4.13 20.38 -4.45
C LEU A 109 5.12 20.44 -3.29
N ILE A 110 5.11 19.42 -2.42
CA ILE A 110 5.93 19.38 -1.20
C ILE A 110 7.29 18.70 -1.46
N ALA A 111 7.39 17.84 -2.48
CA ALA A 111 8.62 17.13 -2.87
C ALA A 111 9.90 17.99 -2.82
N PRO A 112 9.99 19.18 -3.45
CA PRO A 112 11.20 19.98 -3.41
C PRO A 112 11.56 20.49 -2.02
N THR A 113 10.56 20.75 -1.16
CA THR A 113 10.77 21.17 0.23
C THR A 113 11.17 19.99 1.10
N LEU A 114 10.54 18.83 0.90
CA LEU A 114 10.78 17.62 1.67
C LEU A 114 12.19 17.08 1.42
N LEU A 115 12.63 17.06 0.17
CA LEU A 115 14.00 16.66 -0.21
C LEU A 115 15.06 17.57 0.42
N ARG A 116 14.80 18.89 0.49
CA ARG A 116 15.70 19.84 1.16
C ARG A 116 15.76 19.63 2.68
N VAL A 117 14.61 19.36 3.32
CA VAL A 117 14.54 19.12 4.79
C VAL A 117 15.19 17.78 5.17
N LEU A 118 15.10 16.78 4.30
CA LEU A 118 15.71 15.47 4.49
C LEU A 118 17.23 15.44 4.22
N GLY A 119 17.85 16.59 3.94
CA GLY A 119 19.31 16.71 3.84
C GLY A 119 19.89 16.52 2.45
N ALA A 120 19.07 16.62 1.38
CA ALA A 120 19.59 16.69 0.02
C ALA A 120 20.22 18.08 -0.24
N THR A 121 21.44 18.29 0.25
CA THR A 121 22.29 19.45 -0.08
C THR A 121 23.37 19.05 -1.06
N GLY A 122 23.32 19.60 -2.30
CA GLY A 122 24.33 19.45 -3.37
C GLY A 122 24.25 18.13 -4.15
N GLU A 123 24.73 18.09 -5.40
CA GLU A 123 24.84 16.99 -6.42
C GLU A 123 23.75 15.89 -6.58
N TYR A 124 22.81 15.74 -5.65
CA TYR A 124 21.77 14.70 -5.59
C TYR A 124 20.40 15.18 -6.07
N TYR A 125 20.37 16.18 -6.95
CA TYR A 125 19.14 16.70 -7.56
C TYR A 125 19.00 16.14 -8.98
N VAL A 126 18.79 14.83 -9.08
CA VAL A 126 18.43 14.21 -10.37
C VAL A 126 16.90 14.24 -10.48
N ILE A 127 16.42 15.20 -11.26
CA ILE A 127 15.14 15.09 -11.97
C ILE A 127 15.41 14.26 -13.22
#